data_AF-A0A1E4AFN0-F1
#
_entry.id   AF-A0A1E4AFN0-F1
#
_cell.length_a   1.000
_cell.length_b   1.000
_cell.length_c   1.000
_cell.angle_alpha   90.00
_cell.angle_beta   90.00
_cell.angle_gamma   90.00
#
_symmetry.space_group_name_H-M   'P 1'
#
loop_
_entity.id
_entity.type
_entity.pdbx_description
1 polymer ?
#
loop_
_entity_poly.entity_id
_entity_poly.type
_entity_poly.pdbx_seq_one_letter_code
_entity_poly.pdbx_strand_id
1 'polypeptide(L)' 'MARGTHQIELSAKLVAFLKRNDWSNQRIGEELGMDPDEVLRLRQITGLAEAFQDKEFSRSWEV' A
#
# COMPACT_ATOMS: atom_id res chain seq x y z
N MET A 1 10.41 13.25 -12.78
CA MET A 1 8.94 13.05 -12.73
C MET A 1 8.62 12.17 -11.52
N ALA A 2 8.24 12.79 -10.39
CA ALA A 2 8.16 12.09 -9.09
C ALA A 2 7.06 12.66 -8.17
N ARG A 3 6.04 13.34 -8.72
CA ARG A 3 5.00 14.00 -7.91
C ARG A 3 3.73 13.15 -7.67
N GLY A 4 3.45 12.18 -8.54
CA GLY A 4 2.29 11.28 -8.38
C GLY A 4 2.62 9.98 -7.63
N THR A 5 3.76 9.36 -7.96
CA THR A 5 4.16 8.05 -7.43
C THR A 5 4.44 8.05 -5.92
N HIS A 6 5.01 9.13 -5.38
CA HIS A 6 5.30 9.23 -3.94
C HIS A 6 4.05 9.31 -3.06
N GLN A 7 2.98 9.97 -3.55
CA GLN A 7 1.73 10.09 -2.78
C GLN A 7 1.01 8.75 -2.66
N ILE A 8 1.07 7.92 -3.70
CA ILE A 8 0.50 6.57 -3.68
C ILE A 8 1.27 5.67 -2.70
N GLU A 9 2.60 5.77 -2.66
CA GLU A 9 3.43 5.01 -1.72
C GLU A 9 3.18 5.38 -0.25
N LEU A 10 2.96 6.67 0.04
CA LEU A 10 2.61 7.13 1.38
C LEU A 10 1.21 6.67 1.80
N SER A 11 0.23 6.75 0.90
CA SER A 11 -1.14 6.28 1.14
C SER A 11 -1.17 4.77 1.38
N ALA A 12 -0.40 4.02 0.59
CA ALA A 12 -0.14 2.60 0.76
C ALA A 12 0.36 2.24 2.16
N LYS A 13 1.43 2.92 2.61
CA LYS A 13 2.00 2.69 3.95
C LYS A 13 1.02 3.02 5.06
N LEU A 14 0.23 4.09 4.90
CA LEU A 14 -0.77 4.48 5.88
C LEU A 14 -1.92 3.46 5.98
N VAL A 15 -2.46 2.99 4.85
CA VAL A 15 -3.48 1.94 4.80
C VAL A 15 -2.97 0.63 5.40
N ALA A 16 -1.72 0.24 5.11
CA ALA A 16 -1.09 -0.95 5.68
C ALA A 16 -0.91 -0.82 7.21
N PHE A 17 -0.47 0.35 7.68
CA PHE A 17 -0.33 0.63 9.11
C PHE A 17 -1.67 0.57 9.84
N LEU A 18 -2.71 1.24 9.31
CA LEU A 18 -4.04 1.20 9.90
C LEU A 18 -4.60 -0.23 9.93
N LYS A 19 -4.33 -1.04 8.90
CA LYS A 19 -4.73 -2.44 8.91
C LYS A 19 -4.02 -3.28 9.98
N ARG A 20 -2.74 -3.04 10.22
CA ARG A 20 -1.99 -3.70 11.32
C ARG A 20 -2.54 -3.35 12.71
N ASN A 21 -3.30 -2.26 12.83
CA ASN A 21 -4.00 -1.85 14.05
C ASN A 21 -5.45 -2.37 14.11
N ASP A 22 -5.79 -3.42 13.37
CA ASP A 22 -7.14 -4.03 13.31
C ASP A 22 -8.25 -3.13 12.72
N TRP A 23 -7.92 -2.12 11.92
CA TRP A 23 -8.94 -1.32 11.26
C TRP A 23 -9.60 -2.08 10.08
N SER A 24 -10.91 -1.86 9.91
CA SER A 24 -11.67 -2.34 8.76
C SER A 24 -11.44 -1.44 7.55
N ASN A 25 -11.55 -1.99 6.34
CA ASN A 25 -11.32 -1.23 5.10
C ASN A 25 -12.31 -0.06 4.98
N GLN A 26 -13.55 -0.27 5.42
CA GLN A 26 -14.59 0.77 5.44
C GLN A 26 -14.17 1.94 6.32
N ARG A 27 -13.72 1.67 7.56
CA ARG A 27 -13.23 2.69 8.48
C ARG A 27 -12.01 3.43 7.93
N ILE A 28 -11.08 2.71 7.29
CA ILE A 28 -9.92 3.33 6.65
C ILE A 28 -10.36 4.27 5.52
N GLY A 29 -11.32 3.86 4.69
CA GLY A 29 -11.87 4.70 3.62
C GLY A 29 -12.56 5.96 4.17
N GLU A 30 -13.42 5.80 5.18
CA GLU A 30 -14.13 6.92 5.81
C GLU A 30 -13.16 7.94 6.44
N GLU A 31 -12.11 7.47 7.12
CA GLU A 31 -11.15 8.34 7.82
C GLU A 31 -10.13 9.00 6.87
N LEU A 32 -9.79 8.34 5.75
CA LEU A 32 -8.90 8.90 4.74
C LEU A 32 -9.65 9.70 3.66
N GLY A 33 -10.98 9.72 3.69
CA GLY A 33 -11.82 10.31 2.62
C GLY A 33 -11.65 9.58 1.28
N MET A 34 -11.32 8.30 1.33
CA MET A 34 -11.07 7.44 0.18
C MET A 34 -12.22 6.49 -0.05
N ASP A 35 -12.50 6.21 -1.31
CA ASP A 35 -13.51 5.21 -1.65
C ASP A 35 -13.03 3.80 -1.20
N PRO A 36 -13.89 2.98 -0.59
CA PRO A 36 -13.50 1.64 -0.14
C PRO A 36 -12.95 0.75 -1.26
N ASP A 37 -13.39 0.94 -2.51
CA ASP A 37 -12.82 0.24 -3.67
C ASP A 37 -11.39 0.70 -3.99
N GLU A 38 -11.09 1.98 -3.76
CA GLU A 38 -9.73 2.52 -3.91
C GLU A 38 -8.80 1.93 -2.84
N VAL A 39 -9.26 1.88 -1.58
CA VAL A 39 -8.53 1.23 -0.47
C VAL A 39 -8.27 -0.25 -0.77
N LEU A 40 -9.25 -0.95 -1.36
CA LEU A 40 -9.10 -2.35 -1.75
C LEU A 40 -8.05 -2.54 -2.85
N ARG A 41 -8.09 -1.73 -3.92
CA ARG A 41 -7.08 -1.77 -4.98
C ARG A 41 -5.69 -1.46 -4.48
N LEU A 42 -5.57 -0.42 -3.66
CA LEU A 42 -4.31 -0.02 -3.07
C LEU A 42 -3.74 -1.14 -2.21
N ARG A 43 -4.60 -1.84 -1.45
CA ARG A 43 -4.18 -3.01 -0.68
C ARG A 43 -3.84 -4.22 -1.52
N GLN A 44 -4.49 -4.46 -2.65
CA GLN A 44 -4.08 -5.56 -3.54
C GLN A 44 -2.69 -5.31 -4.11
N ILE A 45 -2.38 -4.07 -4.46
CA ILE A 45 -1.07 -3.67 -4.97
C ILE A 45 -0.02 -3.75 -3.85
N THR A 46 -0.31 -3.20 -2.66
CA THR A 46 0.63 -3.22 -1.54
C THR A 46 0.76 -4.57 -0.86
N GLY A 47 -0.30 -5.36 -0.79
CA GLY A 47 -0.26 -6.72 -0.27
C GLY A 47 0.57 -7.64 -1.17
N LEU A 48 0.53 -7.43 -2.48
CA LEU A 48 1.46 -8.05 -3.40
C LEU A 48 2.88 -7.57 -3.11
N ALA A 49 3.10 -6.25 -3.02
CA ALA A 49 4.43 -5.69 -2.72
C ALA A 49 4.99 -6.20 -1.38
N GLU A 50 4.24 -6.18 -0.28
CA GLU A 50 4.65 -6.69 1.03
C GLU A 50 4.94 -8.19 1.00
N ALA A 51 4.11 -9.00 0.31
CA ALA A 51 4.34 -10.43 0.14
C ALA A 51 5.62 -10.74 -0.66
N PHE A 52 6.03 -9.82 -1.55
CA PHE A 52 7.29 -9.92 -2.28
C PHE A 52 8.45 -9.16 -1.63
N GLN A 53 8.21 -8.26 -0.66
CA GLN A 53 9.25 -7.55 0.09
C GLN A 53 9.96 -8.44 1.11
N ASP A 54 9.28 -9.46 1.63
CA ASP A 54 9.88 -10.47 2.52
C ASP A 54 10.70 -11.52 1.74
N LYS A 55 10.57 -11.54 0.41
CA LYS A 55 11.62 -12.09 -0.45
C LYS A 55 12.64 -11.00 -0.64
N GLU A 56 13.88 -11.23 -0.19
CA GLU A 56 15.00 -10.43 -0.63
C GLU A 56 14.94 -10.35 -2.16
N PHE A 57 14.57 -9.18 -2.70
CA PHE A 57 14.94 -8.82 -4.05
C PHE A 57 16.46 -8.74 -4.02
N SER A 58 17.12 -9.89 -4.14
CA SER A 58 18.45 -9.98 -4.71
C SER A 58 18.39 -9.10 -5.94
N ARG A 59 19.13 -7.99 -5.90
CA ARG A 59 19.28 -7.10 -7.05
C ARG A 59 20.06 -7.88 -8.12
N SER A 60 19.42 -8.83 -8.80
CA SER A 60 19.89 -9.34 -10.08
C SER A 60 19.55 -8.32 -11.15
N TRP A 61 20.25 -7.20 -11.07
CA TRP A 61 20.68 -6.48 -12.26
C TRP A 61 22.20 -6.37 -12.15
N GLU A 62 22.84 -7.53 -12.35
CA GLU A 62 24.25 -7.57 -12.72
C GLU A 62 24.30 -7.25 -14.22
N VAL A 63 24.83 -6.07 -14.54
CA VAL A 63 25.49 -5.76 -15.82
C VAL A 63 26.75 -5.00 -15.52
#